data_AF-A0A914A4L1-F1
#
_entry.id   AF-A0A914A4L1-F1
#
_cell.length_a   1.000
_cell.length_b   1.000
_cell.length_c   1.000
_cell.angle_alpha   90.00
_cell.angle_beta   90.00
_cell.angle_gamma   90.00
#
_symmetry.space_group_name_H-M   'P 1'
#
loop_
_entity.id
_entity.type
_entity.pdbx_description
1 polymer ?
#
loop_
_entity_poly.entity_id
_entity_poly.type
_entity_poly.pdbx_seq_one_letter_code
_entity_poly.pdbx_strand_id
1 'polypeptide(L)'
;MEFVGASTGKKSTPKMPAKRQVLGLRVTSDSNQGGRDHMEDMISIRYERRKDNDCAFFGVFDGHGGKEAAVFARDTLWDTIKAQRGFESKDPEKVKQAISEGFLKTQDAMWKKRVLAWRKESVVL
;
A
#
# COMPACT_ATOMS: atom_id res chain seq x y z
N MET A 1 -53.76 -21.53 -37.69
CA MET A 1 -53.96 -21.23 -36.26
C MET A 1 -52.71 -21.69 -35.54
N GLU A 2 -51.77 -20.77 -35.26
CA GLU A 2 -50.57 -21.07 -34.49
C GLU A 2 -50.77 -20.61 -33.05
N PHE A 3 -50.45 -21.49 -32.09
CA PHE A 3 -50.46 -21.18 -30.66
C PHE A 3 -49.14 -20.51 -30.28
N VAL A 4 -49.21 -19.27 -29.81
CA VAL A 4 -48.06 -18.54 -29.24
C VAL A 4 -47.86 -19.02 -27.79
N GLY A 5 -46.75 -19.70 -27.53
CA GLY A 5 -46.33 -20.13 -26.19
C GLY A 5 -45.82 -18.95 -25.35
N ALA A 6 -46.38 -18.79 -24.14
CA ALA A 6 -45.95 -17.77 -23.18
C ALA A 6 -44.57 -18.10 -22.59
N SER A 7 -43.61 -17.20 -22.79
CA SER A 7 -42.28 -17.22 -22.16
C SER A 7 -42.39 -16.80 -20.68
N THR A 8 -42.09 -17.72 -19.76
CA THR A 8 -41.99 -17.43 -18.33
C THR A 8 -40.61 -16.86 -18.01
N GLY A 9 -40.53 -15.53 -17.91
CA GLY A 9 -39.32 -14.84 -17.46
C GLY A 9 -38.95 -15.24 -16.02
N LYS A 10 -37.78 -15.85 -15.83
CA LYS A 10 -37.19 -16.09 -14.50
C LYS A 10 -36.95 -14.74 -13.82
N LYS A 11 -37.69 -14.45 -12.74
CA LYS A 11 -37.42 -13.29 -11.87
C LYS A 11 -36.04 -13.47 -11.23
N SER A 12 -35.12 -12.57 -11.50
CA SER A 12 -33.81 -12.52 -10.84
C SER A 12 -34.01 -12.22 -9.36
N THR A 13 -33.40 -13.02 -8.49
CA THR A 13 -33.41 -12.79 -7.06
C THR A 13 -32.51 -11.59 -6.72
N PRO A 14 -32.91 -10.70 -5.79
CA PRO A 14 -32.07 -9.60 -5.36
C PRO A 14 -30.80 -10.13 -4.71
N LYS A 15 -29.64 -9.75 -5.26
CA LYS A 15 -28.33 -10.07 -4.66
C LYS A 15 -28.21 -9.26 -3.37
N MET A 16 -28.16 -9.95 -2.22
CA MET A 16 -27.94 -9.28 -0.94
C MET A 16 -26.64 -8.47 -0.95
N PRO A 17 -26.59 -7.30 -0.28
CA PRO A 17 -25.37 -6.50 -0.20
C PRO A 17 -24.27 -7.29 0.51
N ALA A 18 -23.06 -7.26 -0.04
CA ALA A 18 -21.91 -7.91 0.58
C ALA A 18 -21.65 -7.32 1.98
N LYS A 19 -21.38 -8.17 2.98
CA LYS A 19 -20.98 -7.71 4.31
C LYS A 19 -19.63 -6.98 4.21
N ARG A 20 -19.59 -5.73 4.68
CA ARG A 20 -18.34 -4.94 4.80
C ARG A 20 -17.40 -5.62 5.80
N GLN A 21 -16.15 -5.82 5.43
CA GLN A 21 -15.13 -6.29 6.37
C GLN A 21 -14.56 -5.12 7.17
N VAL A 22 -14.65 -5.20 8.49
CA VAL A 22 -14.14 -4.19 9.42
C VAL A 22 -12.93 -4.74 10.15
N LEU A 23 -11.84 -3.97 10.18
CA LEU A 23 -10.64 -4.27 10.96
C LEU A 23 -10.76 -3.65 12.35
N GLY A 24 -10.72 -4.48 13.40
CA GLY A 24 -10.57 -4.03 14.78
C GLY A 24 -9.14 -4.22 15.24
N LEU A 25 -8.31 -3.18 15.15
CA LEU A 25 -6.90 -3.24 15.56
C LEU A 25 -6.59 -2.25 16.68
N ARG A 26 -5.74 -2.66 17.61
CA ARG A 26 -5.03 -1.78 18.56
C ARG A 26 -3.54 -1.95 18.29
N VAL A 27 -2.87 -0.86 17.91
CA VAL A 27 -1.47 -0.90 17.49
C VAL A 27 -0.70 0.20 18.19
N THR A 28 0.49 -0.14 18.67
CA THR A 28 1.48 0.78 19.25
C THR A 28 2.82 0.54 18.57
N SER A 29 3.65 1.57 18.50
CA SER A 29 5.03 1.45 18.03
C SER A 29 5.98 2.13 19.01
N ASP A 30 7.17 1.58 19.13
CA ASP A 30 8.28 2.17 19.86
C ASP A 30 9.54 2.10 18.98
N SER A 31 10.46 3.04 19.18
CA SER A 31 11.68 3.14 18.39
C SER A 31 12.78 3.74 19.25
N ASN A 32 13.94 3.06 19.30
CA ASN A 32 15.04 3.40 20.19
C ASN A 32 16.37 3.41 19.43
N GLN A 33 17.08 4.54 19.48
CA GLN A 33 18.40 4.71 18.85
C GLN A 33 19.46 3.79 19.46
N GLY A 34 19.33 3.45 20.75
CA GLY A 34 20.35 2.71 21.48
C GLY A 34 21.70 3.45 21.47
N GLY A 35 22.78 2.69 21.31
CA GLY A 35 24.15 3.22 21.33
C GLY A 35 24.70 3.71 19.97
N ARG A 36 23.85 3.90 18.95
CA ARG A 36 24.29 4.41 17.65
C ARG A 36 24.38 5.94 17.67
N ASP A 37 25.23 6.51 16.81
CA ASP A 37 25.38 7.96 16.69
C ASP A 37 24.13 8.63 16.06
N HIS A 38 23.42 7.90 15.19
CA HIS A 38 22.25 8.38 14.47
C HIS A 38 21.12 7.37 14.48
N MET A 39 19.87 7.87 14.59
CA MET A 39 18.66 7.07 14.41
C MET A 39 18.19 7.15 12.96
N GLU A 40 18.39 6.06 12.21
CA GLU A 40 18.02 5.97 10.80
C GLU A 40 16.75 5.13 10.57
N ASP A 41 16.27 4.42 11.59
CA ASP A 41 15.04 3.63 11.51
C ASP A 41 13.79 4.53 11.41
N MET A 42 12.82 4.09 10.63
CA MET A 42 11.52 4.74 10.47
C MET A 42 10.39 3.73 10.68
N ILE A 43 9.27 4.20 11.24
CA ILE A 43 8.05 3.40 11.40
C ILE A 43 6.90 4.11 10.67
N SER A 44 6.05 3.33 10.00
CA SER A 44 4.81 3.79 9.39
C SER A 44 3.65 2.94 9.87
N ILE A 45 2.64 3.59 10.45
CA ILE A 45 1.36 2.98 10.81
C ILE A 45 0.30 3.73 10.00
N ARG A 46 -0.43 3.01 9.15
CA ARG A 46 -1.50 3.56 8.31
C ARG A 46 -2.73 2.67 8.45
N TYR A 47 -3.88 3.31 8.64
CA TYR A 47 -5.18 2.65 8.64
C TYR A 47 -6.10 3.42 7.70
N GLU A 48 -6.70 2.71 6.76
CA GLU A 48 -7.60 3.27 5.76
C GLU A 48 -8.94 2.55 5.80
N ARG A 49 -9.97 3.31 6.17
CA ARG A 49 -11.36 2.89 6.05
C ARG A 49 -11.78 3.01 4.59
N ARG A 50 -12.14 1.91 3.93
CA ARG A 50 -12.71 1.94 2.57
C ARG A 50 -14.16 1.46 2.58
N LYS A 51 -14.83 1.62 1.43
CA LYS A 51 -16.26 1.30 1.28
C LYS A 51 -16.55 -0.18 1.57
N ASP A 52 -15.71 -1.06 1.02
CA ASP A 52 -15.96 -2.50 1.02
C ASP A 52 -15.04 -3.26 1.98
N ASN A 53 -13.77 -2.85 2.09
CA ASN A 53 -12.76 -3.48 2.96
C ASN A 53 -11.87 -2.43 3.64
N ASP A 54 -11.79 -2.48 4.96
CA ASP A 54 -10.74 -1.75 5.68
C ASP A 54 -9.36 -2.29 5.32
N CYS A 55 -8.34 -1.42 5.29
CA CYS A 55 -6.96 -1.82 5.10
C CYS A 55 -6.06 -1.19 6.16
N ALA A 56 -5.02 -1.90 6.57
CA ALA A 56 -3.99 -1.38 7.45
C ALA A 56 -2.62 -1.73 6.89
N PHE A 57 -1.67 -0.80 7.01
CA PHE A 57 -0.29 -0.97 6.60
C PHE A 57 0.62 -0.59 7.76
N PHE A 58 1.57 -1.48 8.05
CA PHE A 58 2.60 -1.30 9.07
C PHE A 58 3.94 -1.55 8.41
N GLY A 59 4.80 -0.53 8.40
CA GLY A 59 6.14 -0.60 7.82
C GLY A 59 7.19 -0.23 8.85
N VAL A 60 8.28 -0.99 8.87
CA VAL A 60 9.52 -0.66 9.58
C VAL A 60 10.61 -0.59 8.53
N PHE A 61 11.36 0.51 8.53
CA PHE A 61 12.38 0.81 7.53
C PHE A 61 13.70 1.05 8.26
N ASP A 62 14.63 0.12 8.14
CA ASP A 62 15.98 0.22 8.71
C ASP A 62 16.86 1.00 7.72
N GLY A 63 17.28 2.19 8.10
CA GLY A 63 18.14 3.05 7.28
C GLY A 63 19.61 2.66 7.41
N HIS A 64 20.38 2.83 6.34
CA HIS A 64 21.83 2.64 6.37
C HIS A 64 22.53 3.59 5.41
N GLY A 65 23.53 4.32 5.92
CA GLY A 65 24.30 5.29 5.13
C GLY A 65 23.53 6.60 4.89
N GLY A 66 22.65 6.97 5.83
CA GLY A 66 21.74 8.10 5.75
C GLY A 66 20.28 7.66 5.94
N LYS A 67 19.49 8.48 6.66
CA LYS A 67 18.07 8.22 6.92
C LYS A 67 17.15 8.52 5.73
N GLU A 68 17.66 9.16 4.69
CA GLU A 68 16.88 9.76 3.60
C GLU A 68 16.08 8.69 2.82
N ALA A 69 16.69 7.53 2.58
CA ALA A 69 16.02 6.41 1.90
C ALA A 69 14.88 5.83 2.75
N ALA A 70 15.13 5.61 4.06
CA ALA A 70 14.11 5.13 4.99
C ALA A 70 12.96 6.12 5.15
N VAL A 71 13.25 7.42 5.25
CA VAL A 71 12.24 8.49 5.28
C VAL A 71 11.40 8.48 4.00
N PHE A 72 12.05 8.42 2.83
CA PHE A 72 11.33 8.40 1.56
C PHE A 72 10.41 7.18 1.45
N ALA A 73 10.93 5.99 1.76
CA ALA A 73 10.14 4.76 1.73
C ALA A 73 8.95 4.82 2.70
N ARG A 74 9.15 5.31 3.93
CA ARG A 74 8.07 5.51 4.92
C ARG A 74 6.93 6.37 4.36
N ASP A 75 7.28 7.43 3.64
CA ASP A 75 6.33 8.42 3.16
C ASP A 75 5.62 8.02 1.87
N THR A 76 6.26 7.25 0.98
CA THR A 76 5.74 7.01 -0.37
C THR A 76 5.31 5.57 -0.64
N LEU A 77 5.86 4.58 0.07
CA LEU A 77 5.69 3.17 -0.29
C LEU A 77 4.22 2.75 -0.24
N TRP A 78 3.51 3.11 0.84
CA TRP A 78 2.11 2.74 1.02
C TRP A 78 1.22 3.27 -0.10
N ASP A 79 1.34 4.57 -0.39
CA ASP A 79 0.55 5.22 -1.45
C ASP A 79 0.88 4.66 -2.83
N THR A 80 2.14 4.27 -3.04
CA THR A 80 2.56 3.65 -4.30
C THR A 80 2.00 2.24 -4.44
N ILE A 81 2.07 1.40 -3.39
CA ILE A 81 1.50 0.04 -3.40
C ILE A 81 0.00 0.08 -3.69
N LYS A 82 -0.76 0.90 -2.94
CA LYS A 82 -2.22 0.91 -3.04
C LYS A 82 -2.73 1.48 -4.37
N ALA A 83 -1.88 2.20 -5.11
CA ALA A 83 -2.16 2.70 -6.46
C ALA A 83 -1.93 1.65 -7.57
N GLN A 84 -1.32 0.50 -7.26
CA GLN A 84 -1.05 -0.53 -8.26
C GLN A 84 -2.31 -1.32 -8.64
N ARG A 85 -2.38 -1.69 -9.92
CA ARG A 85 -3.47 -2.52 -10.43
C ARG A 85 -3.43 -3.88 -9.76
N GLY A 86 -4.57 -4.33 -9.23
CA GLY A 86 -4.68 -5.64 -8.58
C GLY A 86 -4.45 -5.61 -7.07
N PHE A 87 -4.13 -4.46 -6.47
CA PHE A 87 -4.02 -4.33 -5.02
C PHE A 87 -5.31 -4.73 -4.28
N GLU A 88 -6.48 -4.36 -4.81
CA GLU A 88 -7.79 -4.72 -4.26
C GLU A 88 -8.36 -6.03 -4.84
N SER A 89 -7.53 -6.82 -5.53
CA SER A 89 -7.97 -8.08 -6.11
C SER A 89 -8.28 -9.11 -5.02
N LYS A 90 -9.25 -9.99 -5.29
CA LYS A 90 -9.48 -11.20 -4.47
C LYS A 90 -8.48 -12.32 -4.76
N ASP A 91 -7.72 -12.17 -5.84
CA ASP A 91 -6.65 -13.10 -6.26
C ASP A 91 -5.34 -12.69 -5.58
N PRO A 92 -4.78 -13.52 -4.67
CA PRO A 92 -3.57 -13.21 -3.92
C PRO A 92 -2.35 -12.94 -4.79
N GLU A 93 -2.22 -13.60 -5.95
CA GLU A 93 -1.06 -13.39 -6.83
C GLU A 93 -1.07 -11.99 -7.45
N LYS A 94 -2.25 -11.45 -7.76
CA LYS A 94 -2.40 -10.06 -8.22
C LYS A 94 -2.08 -9.06 -7.13
N VAL A 95 -2.45 -9.34 -5.88
CA VAL A 95 -2.10 -8.48 -4.73
C VAL A 95 -0.59 -8.50 -4.51
N LYS A 96 0.03 -9.68 -4.54
CA LYS A 96 1.49 -9.85 -4.44
C LYS A 96 2.21 -9.10 -5.54
N GLN A 97 1.75 -9.20 -6.80
CA GLN A 97 2.30 -8.45 -7.92
C GLN A 97 2.18 -6.93 -7.70
N ALA A 98 1.01 -6.45 -7.24
CA ALA A 98 0.78 -5.04 -6.94
C ALA A 98 1.74 -4.51 -5.85
N ILE A 99 2.01 -5.31 -4.81
CA ILE A 99 3.00 -4.97 -3.79
C ILE A 99 4.40 -4.87 -4.42
N SER A 100 4.84 -5.89 -5.16
CA SER A 100 6.15 -5.90 -5.82
C SER A 100 6.34 -4.71 -6.76
N GLU A 101 5.35 -4.40 -7.59
CA GLU A 101 5.36 -3.22 -8.46
C GLU A 101 5.41 -1.91 -7.67
N GLY A 102 4.74 -1.85 -6.52
CA GLY A 102 4.77 -0.71 -5.62
C GLY A 102 6.18 -0.44 -5.07
N PHE A 103 6.91 -1.49 -4.69
CA PHE A 103 8.32 -1.38 -4.27
C PHE A 103 9.22 -0.89 -5.41
N LEU A 104 9.11 -1.48 -6.60
CA LEU A 104 9.91 -1.09 -7.77
C LEU A 104 9.67 0.38 -8.14
N LYS A 105 8.42 0.82 -8.19
CA LYS A 105 8.09 2.22 -8.50
C LYS A 105 8.53 3.18 -7.41
N THR A 106 8.47 2.77 -6.15
CA THR A 106 9.00 3.55 -5.03
C THR A 106 10.51 3.74 -5.17
N GLN A 107 11.23 2.67 -5.51
CA GLN A 107 12.67 2.73 -5.78
C GLN A 107 13.00 3.66 -6.95
N ASP A 108 12.26 3.56 -8.07
CA ASP A 108 12.46 4.44 -9.23
C ASP A 108 12.19 5.91 -8.89
N ALA A 109 11.15 6.19 -8.11
CA ALA A 109 10.83 7.53 -7.64
C ALA A 109 11.91 8.08 -6.70
N MET A 110 12.44 7.23 -5.81
CA MET A 110 13.55 7.58 -4.94
C MET A 110 14.80 7.93 -5.76
N TRP A 111 15.12 7.12 -6.78
CA TRP A 111 16.25 7.38 -7.67
C TRP A 111 16.11 8.74 -8.38
N LYS A 112 14.93 9.05 -8.92
CA LYS A 112 14.65 10.35 -9.54
C LYS A 112 14.82 11.50 -8.55
N LYS A 113 14.31 11.36 -7.32
CA LYS A 113 14.50 12.38 -6.27
C LYS A 113 15.97 12.56 -5.91
N ARG A 114 16.72 11.47 -5.80
CA ARG A 114 18.16 11.50 -5.52
C ARG A 114 18.93 12.27 -6.60
N VAL A 115 18.67 11.96 -7.87
CA VAL A 115 19.32 12.62 -9.02
C VAL A 115 19.01 14.12 -9.05
N LEU A 116 17.79 14.53 -8.68
CA LEU A 116 17.34 15.92 -8.74
C LEU A 116 17.71 16.75 -7.49
N ALA A 117 17.78 16.15 -6.31
CA ALA A 117 17.87 16.87 -5.03
C ALA A 117 19.03 16.44 -4.13
N TRP A 118 19.29 15.14 -3.97
CA TRP A 118 20.25 14.64 -2.96
C TRP A 118 21.71 14.69 -3.39
N ARG A 119 22.01 15.17 -4.60
CA ARG A 119 23.38 15.38 -5.09
C ARG A 119 23.95 16.76 -4.72
N LYS A 120 23.19 17.63 -4.02
CA LYS A 120 23.62 18.99 -3.66
C LYS A 120 24.24 19.12 -2.26
N GLU A 121 24.22 18.08 -1.43
CA GLU A 121 24.76 18.12 -0.06
C GLU A 121 26.02 17.25 0.12
N SER A 122 26.73 16.92 -0.95
CA SER A 122 27.99 16.16 -0.86
C SER A 122 29.03 16.62 -1.88
N VAL A 123 29.37 17.91 -1.87
CA VAL A 123 30.70 18.40 -2.29
C VAL A 123 31.07 19.61 -1.45
N VAL A 124 31.54 19.36 -0.24
CA VAL A 124 32.59 20.16 0.41
C VAL A 124 33.51 19.15 1.10
N LEU A 125 34.37 18.53 0.31
CA LEU A 125 35.70 18.03 0.71
C LEU A 125 36.64 18.31 -0.46
#